data_AF-A0A7X9RYL1-F1
#
_entry.id   AF-A0A7X9RYL1-F1
#
_cell.length_a   1.000
_cell.length_b   1.000
_cell.length_c   1.000
_cell.angle_alpha   90.00
_cell.angle_beta   90.00
_cell.angle_gamma   90.00
#
_symmetry.space_group_name_H-M   'P 1'
#
loop_
_entity.id
_entity.type
_entity.pdbx_description
1 polymer ?
#
loop_
_entity_poly.entity_id
_entity_poly.type
_entity_poly.pdbx_seq_one_letter_code
_entity_poly.pdbx_strand_id
1 'polypeptide(L)'
;MKQLIVALSMMIVSHFAYSQDQEFLIQENQAGIFKVGEDIPLVDARGLFYKMEEKFDVISTPDGDIEVPYVLFSSEGENLVKINLELDHSVNAYTDVIKEITVLSPKYKTVKGIGVGSSIENFIEQYADYKLWYTYISDIYVIDTKTIKSTQFMLNGEDYVEEVNFDSDYTPLLESKFKAGATIQTIRFF
;
A
#
# COMPACT_ATOMS: atom_id res chain seq x y z
N MET A 1 38.82 47.04 0.13
CA MET A 1 38.06 46.36 1.21
C MET A 1 37.02 45.46 0.56
N LYS A 2 37.14 44.15 0.79
CA LYS A 2 36.23 43.03 0.52
C LYS A 2 35.68 42.82 -0.92
N GLN A 3 36.32 41.88 -1.63
CA GLN A 3 35.72 41.10 -2.71
C GLN A 3 34.59 40.23 -2.12
N LEU A 4 33.42 40.26 -2.76
CA LEU A 4 32.30 39.38 -2.46
C LEU A 4 32.47 38.11 -3.30
N ILE A 5 32.93 37.03 -2.67
CA ILE A 5 32.93 35.69 -3.28
C ILE A 5 31.52 35.14 -3.10
N VAL A 6 30.74 35.09 -4.18
CA VAL A 6 29.50 34.33 -4.23
C VAL A 6 29.89 32.87 -4.44
N ALA A 7 29.89 32.09 -3.36
CA ALA A 7 30.06 30.65 -3.44
C ALA A 7 28.77 30.06 -4.05
N LEU A 8 28.84 29.72 -5.34
CA LEU A 8 27.84 28.90 -6.00
C LEU A 8 27.99 27.47 -5.46
N SER A 9 27.22 27.12 -4.43
CA SER A 9 27.10 25.74 -3.97
C SER A 9 26.40 24.93 -5.05
N MET A 10 27.18 24.28 -5.93
CA MET A 10 26.70 23.17 -6.74
C MET A 10 26.27 22.06 -5.77
N MET A 11 24.98 21.99 -5.45
CA MET A 11 24.40 20.73 -5.00
C MET A 11 24.51 19.78 -6.18
N ILE A 12 25.39 18.79 -6.06
CA ILE A 12 25.35 17.61 -6.91
C ILE A 12 24.07 16.88 -6.52
N VAL A 13 22.96 17.21 -7.20
CA VAL A 13 21.78 16.36 -7.20
C VAL A 13 22.20 15.11 -7.96
N SER A 14 22.63 14.09 -7.22
CA SER A 14 22.82 12.75 -7.77
C SER A 14 21.49 12.34 -8.38
N HIS A 15 21.40 12.44 -9.71
CA HIS A 15 20.30 11.87 -10.46
C HIS A 15 20.42 10.36 -10.31
N PHE A 16 19.81 9.81 -9.25
CA PHE A 16 19.34 8.44 -9.32
C PHE A 16 18.30 8.44 -10.42
N ALA A 17 18.71 7.98 -11.61
CA ALA A 17 17.79 7.59 -12.65
C ALA A 17 16.96 6.45 -12.09
N TYR A 18 15.84 6.79 -11.46
CA TYR A 18 14.86 5.84 -11.01
C TYR A 18 14.31 5.19 -12.29
N SER A 19 14.73 3.96 -12.56
CA SER A 19 14.27 3.23 -13.74
C SER A 19 12.76 3.02 -13.61
N GLN A 20 11.99 3.18 -14.69
CA GLN A 20 10.54 2.91 -14.69
C GLN A 20 10.20 1.53 -14.11
N ASP A 21 11.08 0.54 -14.27
CA ASP A 21 10.90 -0.82 -13.72
C ASP A 21 10.86 -0.88 -12.19
N GLN A 22 11.41 0.13 -11.50
CA GLN A 22 11.39 0.22 -10.03
C GLN A 22 10.16 0.99 -9.54
N GLU A 23 9.57 1.84 -10.38
CA GLU A 23 8.47 2.75 -10.02
C GLU A 23 7.24 2.03 -9.51
N PHE A 24 6.93 0.90 -10.12
CA PHE A 24 5.77 0.12 -9.78
C PHE A 24 6.15 -1.23 -9.15
N LEU A 25 7.34 -1.33 -8.57
CA LEU A 25 7.79 -2.56 -7.94
C LEU A 25 7.29 -2.66 -6.49
N ILE A 26 6.64 -3.78 -6.16
CA ILE A 26 6.26 -4.14 -4.80
C ILE A 26 7.38 -4.95 -4.14
N GLN A 27 7.78 -4.54 -2.94
CA GLN A 27 8.72 -5.23 -2.05
C GLN A 27 8.18 -5.21 -0.61
N GLU A 28 8.92 -5.82 0.32
CA GLU A 28 8.58 -5.79 1.76
C GLU A 28 8.44 -4.33 2.23
N ASN A 29 7.26 -3.98 2.76
CA ASN A 29 6.91 -2.65 3.27
C ASN A 29 7.00 -1.50 2.27
N GLN A 30 7.02 -1.79 0.96
CA GLN A 30 7.32 -0.79 -0.06
C GLN A 30 6.53 -1.03 -1.35
N ALA A 31 5.98 0.06 -1.88
CA ALA A 31 5.40 0.15 -3.22
C ALA A 31 6.12 1.27 -3.98
N GLY A 32 7.03 0.90 -4.87
CA GLY A 32 7.80 1.87 -5.64
C GLY A 32 8.62 2.80 -4.75
N ILE A 33 8.32 4.10 -4.79
CA ILE A 33 8.99 5.12 -3.98
C ILE A 33 8.42 5.27 -2.56
N PHE A 34 7.30 4.62 -2.26
CA PHE A 34 6.60 4.75 -0.98
C PHE A 34 7.00 3.60 -0.07
N LYS A 35 7.46 3.89 1.15
CA LYS A 35 7.91 2.89 2.11
C LYS A 35 7.39 3.20 3.52
N VAL A 36 6.84 2.19 4.17
CA VAL A 36 6.32 2.31 5.55
C VAL A 36 7.44 2.67 6.51
N GLY A 37 7.17 3.62 7.41
CA GLY A 37 8.11 4.17 8.38
C GLY A 37 9.03 5.27 7.84
N GLU A 38 8.91 5.64 6.56
CA GLU A 38 9.62 6.78 5.97
C GLU A 38 8.66 7.96 5.73
N ASP A 39 9.21 9.16 5.58
CA ASP A 39 8.42 10.35 5.22
C ASP A 39 7.85 10.21 3.80
N ILE A 40 6.70 10.86 3.54
CA ILE A 40 6.18 10.99 2.17
C ILE A 40 7.27 11.55 1.24
N PRO A 41 7.57 10.89 0.11
CA PRO A 41 8.62 11.35 -0.78
C PRO A 41 8.26 12.68 -1.45
N LEU A 42 9.24 13.58 -1.56
CA LEU A 42 9.14 14.80 -2.38
C LEU A 42 9.16 14.44 -3.87
N VAL A 43 7.98 14.16 -4.43
CA VAL A 43 7.81 13.64 -5.79
C VAL A 43 8.32 14.59 -6.89
N ASP A 44 8.10 15.90 -6.74
CA ASP A 44 8.56 16.92 -7.69
C ASP A 44 10.09 16.98 -7.78
N ALA A 45 10.78 16.82 -6.65
CA ALA A 45 12.24 16.81 -6.58
C ALA A 45 12.85 15.60 -7.29
N ARG A 46 12.06 14.57 -7.60
CA ARG A 46 12.46 13.35 -8.30
C ARG A 46 12.04 13.35 -9.78
N GLY A 47 11.43 14.43 -10.27
CA GLY A 47 10.92 14.52 -11.65
C GLY A 47 9.76 13.56 -11.93
N LEU A 48 9.05 13.12 -10.88
CA LEU A 48 7.90 12.23 -10.98
C LEU A 48 6.61 13.05 -11.03
N PHE A 49 5.74 12.75 -11.99
CA PHE A 49 4.51 13.49 -12.23
C PHE A 49 3.32 12.84 -11.52
N TYR A 50 3.37 12.83 -10.18
CA TYR A 50 2.21 12.44 -9.38
C TYR A 50 1.36 13.67 -9.06
N LYS A 51 0.05 13.52 -9.18
CA LYS A 51 -0.91 14.42 -8.53
C LYS A 51 -1.16 13.91 -7.11
N MET A 52 -0.97 14.79 -6.13
CA MET A 52 -1.22 14.54 -4.72
C MET A 52 -2.53 15.20 -4.30
N GLU A 53 -3.37 14.47 -3.58
CA GLU A 53 -4.61 15.00 -2.99
C GLU A 53 -4.72 14.55 -1.54
N GLU A 54 -4.84 15.49 -0.62
CA GLU A 54 -5.20 15.21 0.77
C GLU A 54 -6.70 14.95 0.88
N LYS A 55 -7.06 13.88 1.57
CA LYS A 55 -8.43 13.40 1.75
C LYS A 55 -8.60 12.82 3.16
N PHE A 56 -9.81 12.40 3.49
CA PHE A 56 -10.12 11.73 4.75
C PHE A 56 -11.05 10.55 4.52
N ASP A 57 -10.87 9.49 5.30
CA ASP A 57 -11.90 8.48 5.52
C ASP A 57 -12.71 8.87 6.75
N VAL A 58 -13.98 8.47 6.79
CA VAL A 58 -14.81 8.56 7.99
C VAL A 58 -14.91 7.17 8.59
N ILE A 59 -14.42 7.02 9.82
CA ILE A 59 -14.48 5.77 10.58
C ILE A 59 -15.49 5.95 11.71
N SER A 60 -16.55 5.12 11.70
CA SER A 60 -17.52 5.10 12.80
C SER A 60 -16.97 4.35 14.00
N THR A 61 -16.94 5.01 15.15
CA THR A 61 -16.52 4.44 16.43
C THR A 61 -17.67 4.52 17.45
N PRO A 62 -17.60 3.80 18.60
CA PRO A 62 -18.58 3.95 19.67
C PRO A 62 -18.73 5.39 20.19
N ASP A 63 -17.68 6.20 20.09
CA ASP A 63 -17.63 7.59 20.57
C ASP A 63 -18.02 8.62 19.48
N GLY A 64 -18.35 8.15 18.27
CA GLY A 64 -18.72 8.96 17.12
C GLY A 64 -17.84 8.71 15.90
N ASP A 65 -18.16 9.41 14.81
CA ASP A 65 -17.38 9.34 13.58
C ASP A 65 -16.08 10.14 13.72
N ILE A 66 -14.96 9.55 13.31
CA ILE A 66 -13.66 10.22 13.24
C ILE A 66 -13.20 10.34 11.79
N GLU A 67 -12.63 11.49 11.45
CA GLU A 67 -11.96 11.71 10.16
C GLU A 67 -10.49 11.28 10.27
N VAL A 68 -10.08 10.36 9.40
CA VAL A 68 -8.69 9.89 9.30
C VAL A 68 -8.11 10.37 7.98
N PRO A 69 -7.15 11.32 7.99
CA PRO A 69 -6.56 11.84 6.78
C PRO A 69 -5.70 10.78 6.07
N TYR A 70 -5.63 10.92 4.75
CA TYR A 70 -4.72 10.18 3.89
C TYR A 70 -4.32 11.04 2.69
N VAL A 71 -3.20 10.68 2.07
CA VAL A 71 -2.74 11.28 0.82
C VAL A 71 -2.97 10.30 -0.32
N LEU A 72 -3.68 10.74 -1.35
CA LEU A 72 -3.93 9.98 -2.57
C LEU A 72 -2.95 10.42 -3.65
N PHE A 73 -2.17 9.47 -4.16
CA PHE A 73 -1.30 9.68 -5.30
C PHE A 73 -1.97 9.14 -6.57
N SER A 74 -1.98 9.96 -7.61
CA SER A 74 -2.53 9.60 -8.92
C SER A 74 -1.59 10.02 -10.05
N SER A 75 -1.68 9.35 -11.19
CA SER A 75 -0.98 9.74 -12.42
C SER A 75 -1.85 9.41 -13.62
N GLU A 76 -1.86 10.30 -14.62
CA GLU A 76 -2.67 10.14 -15.84
C GLU A 76 -4.17 9.87 -15.58
N GLY A 77 -4.70 10.38 -14.47
CA GLY A 77 -6.09 10.19 -14.06
C GLY A 77 -6.41 8.87 -13.34
N GLU A 78 -5.40 8.03 -13.08
CA GLU A 78 -5.53 6.78 -12.35
C GLU A 78 -5.06 6.93 -10.89
N ASN A 79 -5.84 6.42 -9.93
CA ASN A 79 -5.43 6.35 -8.53
C ASN A 79 -4.42 5.20 -8.35
N LEU A 80 -3.26 5.54 -7.80
CA LEU A 80 -2.12 4.63 -7.73
C LEU A 80 -1.97 4.03 -6.34
N VAL A 81 -1.75 4.89 -5.35
CA VAL A 81 -1.60 4.51 -3.94
C VAL A 81 -2.33 5.50 -3.05
N LYS A 82 -2.89 4.98 -1.96
CA LYS A 82 -3.39 5.73 -0.82
C LYS A 82 -2.42 5.56 0.33
N ILE A 83 -2.03 6.66 0.97
CA ILE A 83 -1.04 6.70 2.04
C ILE A 83 -1.72 7.21 3.31
N ASN A 84 -1.79 6.36 4.32
CA ASN A 84 -2.20 6.76 5.67
C ASN A 84 -0.97 7.10 6.50
N LEU A 85 -1.07 8.16 7.30
CA LEU A 85 0.05 8.74 8.03
C LEU A 85 0.03 8.34 9.51
N GLU A 86 1.21 8.38 10.12
CA GLU A 86 1.37 8.09 11.54
C GLU A 86 0.81 9.24 12.39
N LEU A 87 0.02 8.90 13.40
CA LEU A 87 -0.53 9.84 14.38
C LEU A 87 0.44 9.97 15.56
N ASP A 88 1.01 11.17 15.76
CA ASP A 88 1.76 11.48 16.97
C ASP A 88 0.77 11.76 18.12
N HIS A 89 0.61 10.79 19.00
CA HIS A 89 -0.27 10.88 20.16
C HIS A 89 0.17 11.93 21.21
N SER A 90 1.43 12.38 21.19
CA SER A 90 1.92 13.39 22.15
C SER A 90 1.39 14.79 21.85
N VAL A 91 1.17 15.09 20.57
CA VAL A 91 0.65 16.38 20.08
C VAL A 91 -0.72 16.24 19.39
N ASN A 92 -1.23 15.01 19.27
CA ASN A 92 -2.48 14.66 18.60
C ASN A 92 -2.55 15.21 17.17
N ALA A 93 -1.48 15.01 16.40
CA ALA A 93 -1.37 15.46 15.01
C ALA A 93 -0.73 14.39 14.14
N TYR A 94 -1.16 14.30 12.88
CA TYR A 94 -0.53 13.41 11.89
C TYR A 94 0.83 13.97 11.47
N THR A 95 1.80 13.07 11.35
CA THR A 95 3.15 13.36 10.85
C THR A 95 3.22 13.08 9.35
N ASP A 96 4.34 13.40 8.70
CA ASP A 96 4.58 12.99 7.30
C ASP A 96 5.08 11.53 7.19
N VAL A 97 5.18 10.79 8.30
CA VAL A 97 5.64 9.40 8.30
C VAL A 97 4.53 8.49 7.80
N ILE A 98 4.86 7.67 6.80
CA ILE A 98 3.96 6.68 6.22
C ILE A 98 3.72 5.56 7.25
N LYS A 99 2.46 5.41 7.66
CA LYS A 99 2.01 4.31 8.52
C LYS A 99 1.51 3.11 7.72
N GLU A 100 0.71 3.37 6.71
CA GLU A 100 0.14 2.33 5.85
C GLU A 100 0.15 2.79 4.40
N ILE A 101 0.46 1.86 3.50
CA ILE A 101 0.34 2.05 2.06
C ILE A 101 -0.77 1.11 1.58
N THR A 102 -1.74 1.65 0.85
CA THR A 102 -2.72 0.87 0.10
C THR A 102 -2.50 1.08 -1.40
N VAL A 103 -2.04 0.03 -2.09
CA VAL A 103 -1.92 0.01 -3.56
C VAL A 103 -3.29 -0.24 -4.18
N LEU A 104 -3.66 0.62 -5.13
CA LEU A 104 -4.95 0.62 -5.82
C LEU A 104 -4.79 0.23 -7.30
N SER A 105 -3.65 0.56 -7.91
CA SER A 105 -3.43 0.36 -9.34
C SER A 105 -2.83 -1.00 -9.68
N PRO A 106 -3.28 -1.66 -10.77
CA PRO A 106 -2.65 -2.87 -11.29
C PRO A 106 -1.25 -2.64 -11.86
N LYS A 107 -0.78 -1.39 -12.00
CA LYS A 107 0.59 -1.08 -12.41
C LYS A 107 1.61 -1.66 -11.43
N TYR A 108 1.31 -1.64 -10.13
CA TYR A 108 2.20 -2.15 -9.10
C TYR A 108 2.23 -3.68 -9.06
N LYS A 109 3.40 -4.26 -9.27
CA LYS A 109 3.63 -5.71 -9.27
C LYS A 109 4.85 -6.07 -8.42
N THR A 110 4.79 -7.23 -7.77
CA THR A 110 5.97 -7.89 -7.19
C THR A 110 6.93 -8.34 -8.28
N VAL A 111 8.16 -8.72 -7.92
CA VAL A 111 9.13 -9.33 -8.86
C VAL A 111 8.61 -10.59 -9.56
N LYS A 112 7.59 -11.26 -8.98
CA LYS A 112 6.91 -12.43 -9.58
C LYS A 112 5.66 -12.07 -10.39
N GLY A 113 5.41 -10.77 -10.65
CA GLY A 113 4.29 -10.32 -11.46
C GLY A 113 2.92 -10.33 -10.75
N ILE A 114 2.88 -10.59 -9.44
CA ILE A 114 1.65 -10.52 -8.63
C ILE A 114 1.37 -9.07 -8.24
N GLY A 115 0.13 -8.61 -8.44
CA GLY A 115 -0.34 -7.31 -7.95
C GLY A 115 -1.87 -7.21 -8.01
N VAL A 116 -2.42 -6.00 -7.96
CA VAL A 116 -3.87 -5.79 -8.13
C VAL A 116 -4.35 -6.40 -9.46
N GLY A 117 -5.46 -7.11 -9.41
CA GLY A 117 -6.04 -7.88 -10.53
C GLY A 117 -5.42 -9.26 -10.77
N SER A 118 -4.35 -9.64 -10.07
CA SER A 118 -3.85 -11.03 -10.12
C SER A 118 -4.85 -11.97 -9.43
N SER A 119 -5.07 -13.16 -10.01
CA SER A 119 -5.98 -14.15 -9.43
C SER A 119 -5.34 -14.90 -8.26
N ILE A 120 -6.18 -15.53 -7.43
CA ILE A 120 -5.74 -16.40 -6.33
C ILE A 120 -4.87 -17.55 -6.87
N GLU A 121 -5.26 -18.15 -8.01
CA GLU A 121 -4.53 -19.27 -8.61
C GLU A 121 -3.11 -18.84 -9.03
N ASN A 122 -2.99 -17.70 -9.71
CA ASN A 122 -1.69 -17.14 -10.08
C ASN A 122 -0.85 -16.81 -8.83
N PHE A 123 -1.47 -16.28 -7.77
CA PHE A 123 -0.77 -16.02 -6.52
C PHE A 123 -0.15 -17.30 -5.94
N ILE A 124 -0.94 -18.36 -5.85
CA ILE A 124 -0.53 -19.64 -5.25
C ILE A 124 0.57 -20.33 -6.08
N GLU A 125 0.49 -20.24 -7.41
CA GLU A 125 1.55 -20.71 -8.31
C GLU A 125 2.89 -20.01 -8.04
N GLN A 126 2.87 -18.72 -7.74
CA GLN A 126 4.07 -17.94 -7.46
C GLN A 126 4.54 -18.03 -6.00
N TYR A 127 3.64 -18.28 -5.05
CA TYR A 127 3.91 -18.29 -3.61
C TYR A 127 3.29 -19.53 -2.94
N ALA A 128 3.98 -20.66 -2.99
CA ALA A 128 3.52 -21.92 -2.40
C ALA A 128 3.41 -21.89 -0.86
N ASP A 129 3.98 -20.88 -0.20
CA ASP A 129 3.90 -20.66 1.25
C ASP A 129 2.76 -19.71 1.66
N TYR A 130 1.76 -19.56 0.79
CA TYR A 130 0.63 -18.66 1.01
C TYR A 130 -0.22 -19.04 2.22
N LYS A 131 -0.97 -18.05 2.71
CA LYS A 131 -2.09 -18.26 3.62
C LYS A 131 -3.30 -17.49 3.13
N LEU A 132 -4.45 -18.14 3.18
CA LEU A 132 -5.75 -17.52 3.00
C LEU A 132 -6.44 -17.44 4.36
N TRP A 133 -6.94 -16.27 4.71
CA TRP A 133 -7.59 -16.07 6.00
C TRP A 133 -8.58 -14.90 5.99
N TYR A 134 -9.46 -14.92 6.98
CA TYR A 134 -10.48 -13.92 7.25
C TYR A 134 -10.30 -13.38 8.67
N THR A 135 -10.67 -12.11 8.90
CA THR A 135 -10.87 -11.58 10.24
C THR A 135 -12.22 -10.85 10.35
N TYR A 136 -12.97 -11.18 11.40
CA TYR A 136 -14.26 -10.53 11.68
C TYR A 136 -14.10 -9.10 12.22
N ILE A 137 -12.91 -8.73 12.70
CA ILE A 137 -12.65 -7.39 13.29
C ILE A 137 -12.87 -6.29 12.24
N SER A 138 -12.44 -6.55 11.01
CA SER A 138 -12.52 -5.59 9.90
C SER A 138 -13.27 -6.14 8.68
N ASP A 139 -13.86 -7.33 8.81
CA ASP A 139 -14.55 -8.05 7.74
C ASP A 139 -13.72 -8.14 6.44
N ILE A 140 -12.43 -8.49 6.58
CA ILE A 140 -11.50 -8.55 5.45
C ILE A 140 -11.08 -9.99 5.13
N TYR A 141 -10.93 -10.25 3.84
CA TYR A 141 -10.46 -11.49 3.26
C TYR A 141 -9.07 -11.26 2.68
N VAL A 142 -8.11 -12.09 3.08
CA VAL A 142 -6.69 -11.84 2.80
C VAL A 142 -6.04 -13.09 2.22
N ILE A 143 -5.21 -12.88 1.21
CA ILE A 143 -4.12 -13.79 0.87
C ILE A 143 -2.77 -13.13 1.20
N ASP A 144 -1.88 -13.85 1.86
CA ASP A 144 -0.51 -13.40 2.14
C ASP A 144 0.52 -14.51 1.93
N THR A 145 1.80 -14.18 2.07
CA THR A 145 2.94 -15.10 1.95
C THR A 145 4.02 -14.70 2.95
N LYS A 146 4.81 -15.66 3.45
CA LYS A 146 5.97 -15.34 4.30
C LYS A 146 7.13 -14.75 3.49
N THR A 147 7.09 -14.87 2.16
CA THR A 147 8.10 -14.35 1.24
C THR A 147 8.12 -12.82 1.23
N ILE A 148 6.95 -12.18 1.31
CA ILE A 148 6.80 -10.72 1.37
C ILE A 148 6.12 -10.39 2.69
N LYS A 149 6.94 -10.12 3.71
CA LYS A 149 6.43 -9.86 5.05
C LYS A 149 5.67 -8.54 5.11
N SER A 150 4.83 -8.40 6.15
CA SER A 150 4.08 -7.18 6.43
C SER A 150 3.29 -6.64 5.22
N THR A 151 2.88 -7.56 4.34
CA THR A 151 2.14 -7.27 3.13
C THR A 151 0.93 -8.19 3.11
N GLN A 152 -0.24 -7.60 2.88
CA GLN A 152 -1.48 -8.34 2.76
C GLN A 152 -2.15 -8.01 1.42
N PHE A 153 -2.60 -9.03 0.70
CA PHE A 153 -3.31 -8.88 -0.57
C PHE A 153 -4.80 -9.08 -0.31
N MET A 154 -5.57 -8.02 -0.45
CA MET A 154 -7.00 -8.00 -0.12
C MET A 154 -7.81 -8.64 -1.23
N LEU A 155 -8.74 -9.49 -0.84
CA LEU A 155 -9.68 -10.18 -1.74
C LEU A 155 -11.08 -9.59 -1.58
N ASN A 156 -11.92 -9.80 -2.59
CA ASN A 156 -13.34 -9.50 -2.46
C ASN A 156 -14.03 -10.60 -1.65
N GLY A 157 -14.60 -10.24 -0.50
CA GLY A 157 -15.34 -11.18 0.35
C GLY A 157 -16.56 -11.80 -0.32
N GLU A 158 -17.20 -11.09 -1.26
CA GLU A 158 -18.32 -11.62 -2.04
C GLU A 158 -17.95 -12.80 -2.95
N ASP A 159 -16.65 -13.02 -3.19
CA ASP A 159 -16.16 -14.16 -3.95
C ASP A 159 -15.97 -15.41 -3.09
N TYR A 160 -16.06 -15.30 -1.76
CA TYR A 160 -16.10 -16.45 -0.87
C TYR A 160 -17.53 -16.98 -0.75
N VAL A 161 -17.78 -18.21 -1.22
CA VAL A 161 -19.15 -18.73 -1.43
C VAL A 161 -19.75 -19.45 -0.23
N GLU A 162 -19.05 -19.48 0.90
CA GLU A 162 -19.53 -20.08 2.15
C GLU A 162 -19.60 -19.04 3.26
N GLU A 163 -20.48 -19.28 4.23
CA GLU A 163 -20.47 -18.49 5.46
C GLU A 163 -19.20 -18.80 6.26
N VAL A 164 -18.48 -17.75 6.65
CA VAL A 164 -17.28 -17.90 7.48
C VAL A 164 -17.71 -18.06 8.93
N ASN A 165 -17.61 -19.28 9.46
CA ASN A 165 -17.73 -19.51 10.89
C ASN A 165 -16.41 -19.12 11.57
N PHE A 166 -16.46 -18.14 12.47
CA PHE A 166 -15.29 -17.65 13.19
C PHE A 166 -15.47 -17.81 14.71
N ASP A 167 -14.38 -18.19 15.37
CA ASP A 167 -14.26 -18.26 16.84
C ASP A 167 -13.05 -17.45 17.35
N SER A 168 -12.30 -16.82 16.45
CA SER A 168 -11.11 -16.04 16.74
C SER A 168 -10.87 -14.96 15.69
N ASP A 169 -9.93 -14.06 15.95
CA ASP A 169 -9.57 -12.94 15.07
C ASP A 169 -8.96 -13.40 13.74
N TYR A 170 -8.52 -14.66 13.65
CA TYR A 170 -7.89 -15.24 12.47
C TYR A 170 -8.60 -16.55 12.12
N THR A 171 -9.34 -16.54 11.01
CA THR A 171 -10.04 -17.72 10.50
C THR A 171 -9.38 -18.17 9.19
N PRO A 172 -8.70 -19.33 9.15
CA PRO A 172 -8.18 -19.88 7.89
C PRO A 172 -9.31 -20.11 6.88
N LEU A 173 -9.04 -19.79 5.62
CA LEU A 173 -9.98 -20.01 4.51
C LEU A 173 -9.44 -21.08 3.54
N LEU A 174 -10.35 -21.68 2.79
CA LEU A 174 -10.03 -22.65 1.74
C LEU A 174 -10.13 -21.98 0.37
N GLU A 175 -9.09 -22.13 -0.47
CA GLU A 175 -9.08 -21.61 -1.85
C GLU A 175 -10.26 -22.12 -2.68
N SER A 176 -10.68 -23.37 -2.47
CA SER A 176 -11.76 -24.03 -3.21
C SER A 176 -13.14 -23.46 -2.92
N LYS A 177 -13.23 -22.56 -1.94
CA LYS A 177 -14.45 -21.82 -1.57
C LYS A 177 -14.47 -20.40 -2.11
N PHE A 178 -13.46 -19.99 -2.88
CA PHE A 178 -13.53 -18.79 -3.69
C PHE A 178 -14.10 -19.11 -5.08
N LYS A 179 -14.82 -18.15 -5.69
CA LYS A 179 -15.19 -18.21 -7.10
C LYS A 179 -13.92 -18.32 -7.96
N ALA A 180 -13.98 -19.14 -9.01
CA ALA A 180 -12.87 -19.29 -9.94
C ALA A 180 -12.49 -17.93 -10.56
N GLY A 181 -11.19 -17.62 -10.56
CA GLY A 181 -10.68 -16.35 -11.06
C GLY A 181 -10.94 -15.15 -10.14
N ALA A 182 -11.30 -15.37 -8.87
CA ALA A 182 -11.29 -14.31 -7.85
C ALA A 182 -9.92 -13.62 -7.81
N THR A 183 -9.92 -12.29 -7.70
CA THR A 183 -8.72 -11.47 -7.86
C THR A 183 -8.44 -10.57 -6.67
N ILE A 184 -7.16 -10.22 -6.52
CA ILE A 184 -6.67 -9.23 -5.57
C ILE A 184 -7.23 -7.86 -5.93
N GLN A 185 -7.93 -7.24 -4.98
CA GLN A 185 -8.56 -5.92 -5.13
C GLN A 185 -7.59 -4.78 -4.78
N THR A 186 -6.87 -4.93 -3.67
CA THR A 186 -5.88 -3.96 -3.18
C THR A 186 -4.76 -4.68 -2.44
N ILE A 187 -3.66 -3.97 -2.17
CA ILE A 187 -2.52 -4.53 -1.42
C ILE A 187 -2.14 -3.53 -0.33
N ARG A 188 -1.99 -4.01 0.90
CA ARG A 188 -1.72 -3.18 2.09
C ARG A 188 -0.36 -3.51 2.69
N PHE A 189 0.35 -2.49 3.15
CA PHE A 189 1.67 -2.58 3.82
C PHE A 189 1.62 -1.83 5.15
N PHE A 190 2.22 -2.38 6.21
CA PHE A 190 2.20 -1.83 7.58
C PHE A 190 3.43 -2.22 8.42
#